data_AF-A0A4U2ZVQ4-F1
#
_entry.id   AF-A0A4U2ZVQ4-F1
#
_cell.length_a   1.000
_cell.length_b   1.000
_cell.length_c   1.000
_cell.angle_alpha   90.00
_cell.angle_beta   90.00
_cell.angle_gamma   90.00
#
_symmetry.space_group_name_H-M   'P 1'
#
loop_
_entity.id
_entity.type
_entity.pdbx_description
1 polymer ?
#
loop_
_entity_poly.entity_id
_entity_poly.type
_entity_poly.pdbx_seq_one_letter_code
_entity_poly.pdbx_strand_id
1 'polypeptide(L)' 'LYIIVFDEMNMSHIEHWFTPFLSVLQLEKQNRILNLYEGVQGKENPIPSTIEIGENIIFVGTVNFDETTKELSD' A
#
# COMPACT_ATOMS: atom_id res chain seq x y z
N LEU A 1 1.41 -4.62 -18.26
CA LEU A 1 1.97 -3.66 -17.29
C LEU A 1 0.82 -2.78 -16.84
N TYR A 2 0.61 -2.65 -15.52
CA TYR A 2 -0.45 -1.89 -14.89
C TYR A 2 0.18 -0.85 -13.96
N ILE A 3 -0.42 0.33 -13.89
CA ILE A 3 0.03 1.42 -13.03
C ILE A 3 -1.11 1.77 -12.08
N ILE A 4 -0.79 1.82 -10.79
CA ILE A 4 -1.69 2.28 -9.73
C ILE A 4 -1.12 3.58 -9.19
N VAL A 5 -1.91 4.66 -9.29
CA VAL A 5 -1.51 5.99 -8.84
C VAL A 5 -2.25 6.34 -7.55
N PHE A 6 -1.49 6.67 -6.51
CA PHE A 6 -1.99 7.25 -5.28
C PHE A 6 -1.72 8.75 -5.31
N ASP A 7 -2.79 9.55 -5.41
CA ASP A 7 -2.67 11.00 -5.45
C ASP A 7 -2.70 11.59 -4.04
N GLU A 8 -1.95 12.67 -3.82
CA GLU A 8 -1.89 13.45 -2.56
C GLU A 8 -1.71 12.59 -1.29
N MET A 9 -0.78 11.63 -1.32
CA MET A 9 -0.62 10.66 -0.22
C MET A 9 -0.29 11.33 1.13
N ASN A 10 0.34 12.51 1.10
CA ASN A 10 0.71 13.31 2.26
C ASN A 10 -0.49 13.86 3.07
N MET A 11 -1.70 13.91 2.49
CA MET A 11 -2.90 14.30 3.25
C MET A 11 -3.36 13.20 4.21
N SER A 12 -2.92 11.96 3.98
CA SER A 12 -3.11 10.85 4.92
C SER A 12 -1.92 10.77 5.89
N HIS A 13 -2.09 10.11 7.06
CA HIS A 13 -0.97 9.73 7.93
C HIS A 13 -0.12 8.63 7.26
N ILE A 14 0.53 8.97 6.15
CA ILE A 14 1.14 8.04 5.21
C ILE A 14 2.16 7.14 5.90
N GLU A 15 2.96 7.68 6.82
CA GLU A 15 3.96 6.90 7.55
C GLU A 15 3.32 5.77 8.37
N HIS A 16 2.17 6.01 9.00
CA HIS A 16 1.49 4.99 9.79
C HIS A 16 0.79 3.93 8.94
N TRP A 17 0.20 4.32 7.81
CA TRP A 17 -0.63 3.41 6.99
C TRP A 17 0.13 2.73 5.87
N PHE A 18 1.17 3.38 5.34
CA PHE A 18 1.86 2.95 4.13
C PHE A 18 3.13 2.14 4.43
N THR A 19 3.66 2.22 5.65
CA THR A 19 4.84 1.44 6.06
C THR A 19 4.66 -0.08 5.88
N PRO A 20 3.55 -0.72 6.30
CA PRO A 20 3.35 -2.14 6.07
C PRO A 20 3.31 -2.50 4.58
N PHE A 21 2.72 -1.63 3.76
CA PHE A 21 2.63 -1.80 2.32
C PHE A 21 4.02 -1.69 1.64
N LEU A 22 4.83 -0.70 2.01
CA LEU A 22 6.20 -0.54 1.51
C LEU A 22 7.09 -1.73 1.89
N SER A 23 6.97 -2.24 3.12
CA SER A 23 7.71 -3.42 3.59
C SER A 23 7.44 -4.65 2.71
N VAL A 24 6.19 -4.85 2.27
CA VAL A 24 5.84 -5.95 1.35
C VAL A 24 6.53 -5.77 -0.01
N LEU A 25 6.60 -4.54 -0.53
CA LEU A 25 7.24 -4.27 -1.83
C LEU A 25 8.76 -4.48 -1.83
N GLN A 26 9.41 -4.41 -0.66
CA GLN A 26 10.84 -4.68 -0.50
C GLN A 26 11.18 -6.17 -0.52
N LEU A 27 10.19 -7.06 -0.36
CA LEU A 27 10.41 -8.50 -0.40
C LEU A 27 10.73 -8.97 -1.83
N GLU A 28 11.38 -10.13 -1.88
CA GLU A 28 11.53 -10.92 -3.10
C GLU A 28 10.17 -11.11 -3.77
N LYS A 29 10.16 -11.10 -5.10
CA LYS A 29 8.93 -10.97 -5.88
C LYS A 29 7.89 -12.05 -5.54
N GLN A 30 8.33 -13.30 -5.38
CA GLN A 30 7.48 -14.43 -4.97
C GLN A 30 6.87 -14.32 -3.56
N ASN A 31 7.31 -13.36 -2.75
CA ASN A 31 6.91 -13.17 -1.36
C ASN A 31 6.11 -11.89 -1.14
N ARG A 32 5.76 -11.14 -2.21
CA ARG A 32 5.00 -9.88 -2.10
C ARG A 32 3.52 -10.13 -1.89
N ILE A 33 3.17 -10.64 -0.72
CA ILE A 33 1.79 -10.93 -0.33
C ILE A 33 1.28 -9.78 0.52
N LEU A 34 0.27 -9.07 0.00
CA LEU A 34 -0.43 -8.02 0.71
C LEU A 34 -1.63 -8.60 1.45
N ASN A 35 -1.66 -8.42 2.78
CA ASN A 35 -2.82 -8.74 3.60
C ASN A 35 -3.80 -7.57 3.55
N LEU A 36 -5.03 -7.82 3.10
CA LEU A 36 -6.07 -6.80 2.95
C LEU A 36 -6.92 -6.67 4.22
N TYR A 37 -7.24 -7.80 4.85
CA TYR A 37 -7.99 -7.87 6.10
C TYR A 37 -7.81 -9.25 6.76
N GLU A 38 -8.15 -9.37 8.03
CA GLU A 38 -8.13 -10.66 8.72
C GLU A 38 -9.26 -11.56 8.23
N GLY A 39 -8.92 -12.72 7.66
CA GLY A 39 -9.91 -13.69 7.20
C GLY A 39 -10.82 -14.15 8.34
N VAL A 40 -12.10 -13.82 8.27
CA VAL A 40 -13.09 -14.30 9.24
C VAL A 40 -13.63 -15.65 8.78
N GLN A 41 -13.43 -16.69 9.59
CA GLN A 41 -13.97 -18.02 9.29
C GLN A 41 -15.50 -17.96 9.14
N GLY A 42 -16.02 -18.50 8.03
CA GLY A 42 -17.46 -18.63 7.77
C GLY A 42 -18.12 -17.42 7.10
N LYS A 43 -17.39 -16.35 6.78
CA LYS A 43 -17.88 -15.30 5.86
C LYS A 43 -17.22 -15.46 4.50
N GLU A 44 -17.99 -15.85 3.50
CA GLU A 44 -17.57 -15.70 2.11
C GLU A 44 -17.51 -14.21 1.78
N ASN A 45 -16.32 -13.72 1.43
CA ASN A 45 -16.12 -12.38 0.89
C ASN A 45 -15.74 -12.54 -0.59
N PRO A 46 -16.39 -11.81 -1.51
CA PRO A 46 -16.01 -11.84 -2.93
C PRO A 46 -14.57 -11.35 -3.18
N ILE A 47 -14.00 -10.60 -2.24
CA ILE A 47 -12.62 -10.13 -2.28
C ILE A 47 -11.79 -11.07 -1.41
N PRO A 48 -10.63 -11.58 -1.87
CA PRO A 48 -9.77 -12.41 -1.04
C PRO A 48 -9.15 -11.59 0.12
N SER A 49 -8.81 -12.26 1.22
CA SER A 49 -8.16 -11.60 2.37
C SER A 49 -6.70 -11.23 2.11
N THR A 50 -6.09 -11.83 1.10
CA THR A 50 -4.71 -11.59 0.68
C THR A 50 -4.60 -11.52 -0.83
N ILE A 51 -3.60 -10.79 -1.33
CA ILE A 51 -3.30 -10.69 -2.76
C ILE A 51 -1.80 -10.70 -3.01
N GLU A 52 -1.36 -11.41 -4.05
CA GLU A 52 0.02 -11.39 -4.50
C GLU A 52 0.26 -10.22 -5.46
N ILE A 53 1.31 -9.45 -5.21
CA ILE A 53 1.72 -8.33 -6.07
C ILE A 53 2.66 -8.86 -7.15
N GLY A 54 2.11 -9.05 -8.35
CA GLY A 54 2.86 -9.50 -9.52
C GLY A 54 3.86 -8.48 -10.07
N GLU A 55 4.79 -8.94 -10.90
CA GLU A 55 5.84 -8.10 -11.50
C GLU A 55 5.32 -7.09 -12.54
N ASN A 56 4.07 -7.24 -12.95
CA ASN A 56 3.43 -6.43 -13.97
C ASN A 56 2.73 -5.20 -13.39
N ILE A 57 2.96 -4.85 -12.11
CA ILE A 57 2.33 -3.72 -11.41
C ILE A 57 3.39 -2.71 -10.97
N ILE A 58 3.12 -1.44 -11.22
CA ILE A 58 3.90 -0.31 -10.71
C ILE A 58 2.99 0.55 -9.83
N PHE A 59 3.47 0.88 -8.63
CA PHE A 59 2.82 1.84 -7.74
C PHE A 59 3.52 3.19 -7.85
N VAL A 60 2.74 4.24 -8.09
CA VAL A 60 3.21 5.62 -8.16
C VAL A 60 2.46 6.42 -7.12
N GLY A 61 3.19 7.18 -6.31
CA GLY A 61 2.61 8.06 -5.31
C GLY A 61 2.98 9.51 -5.59
N THR A 62 2.02 10.42 -5.49
CA THR A 62 2.29 11.86 -5.47
C THR A 62 2.18 12.37 -4.03
N VAL A 63 2.98 13.37 -3.72
CA VAL A 63 2.94 14.07 -2.44
C VAL A 63 2.97 15.56 -2.75
N ASN A 64 2.05 16.32 -2.15
CA ASN A 64 2.06 17.76 -2.18
C ASN A 64 2.91 18.28 -1.00
N PHE A 65 3.85 19.18 -1.26
CA PHE A 65 4.72 19.76 -0.24
C PHE A 65 4.33 21.21 0.13
N ASP A 66 3.19 21.72 -0.35
CA ASP A 66 2.76 23.11 -0.09
C ASP A 66 2.32 23.34 1.38
N GLU A 67 3.09 24.18 2.06
CA GLU A 67 2.74 25.12 3.14
C GLU A 67 1.58 24.73 4.09
N THR A 68 1.79 23.71 4.94
CA THR A 68 1.22 23.50 6.31
C THR A 68 1.33 22.04 6.79
N THR A 69 1.97 21.17 6.01
CA THR A 69 2.13 19.75 6.31
C THR A 69 3.25 19.51 7.33
N LYS A 70 2.90 18.79 8.40
CA LYS A 70 3.83 18.26 9.41
C LYS A 70 5.13 17.77 8.76
N GLU A 71 6.25 18.22 9.30
CA GLU A 71 7.55 17.63 9.00
C GLU A 71 7.45 16.11 9.21
N LEU A 72 7.85 15.35 8.18
CA LEU A 72 8.14 13.92 8.32
C LEU A 72 9.28 13.86 9.35
N SER A 73 8.98 13.37 10.55
CA SER A 73 9.95 13.33 11.64
C SER A 73 11.01 12.28 11.34
N ASP A 74 12.27 12.61 11.67
CA ASP A 74 13.50 11.78 11.57
C ASP A 74 13.34 10.28 11.84
#